data_AF-A0A938TD51-F1
#
_entry.id   AF-A0A938TD51-F1
#
_cell.length_a   1.000
_cell.length_b   1.000
_cell.length_c   1.000
_cell.angle_alpha   90.00
_cell.angle_beta   90.00
_cell.angle_gamma   90.00
#
_symmetry.space_group_name_H-M   'P 1'
#
loop_
_entity.id
_entity.type
_entity.pdbx_description
1 polymer ?
#
loop_
_entity_poly.entity_id
_entity_poly.type
_entity_poly.pdbx_seq_one_letter_code
_entity_poly.pdbx_strand_id
1 'polypeptide(L)'
;MGGVQTVGLIGSYYYGNICGFTQEIDAGVAKMAKVKVMGKSEWYRRQCRMNGVDIWYGTLATGAVREGDTLTGVIVVTPDGRRGVIRAKAVIDGTGNADIAAAAGEETEYLRDDEIAIQGAGNAPRRLGDSNANSDIGFVDETDAADLSFFALRSRVSLPETLWDQAQNVNSRERRRLVGAFYITPTDVVNRRTHADTVMQSHSDLDSHGYTVHENFLIADFGRKKFFAANFPYRAMLPKRLDGLLVIGLGVSAHRDAMPVLRMQADIQNAGYAAGYAAAMAVKNQVPLRAIDVKALQKHLVEIKNLDPSVLTAQDSYPLPDAQIRKAVEGIADLTNHYEAVAVVLAEPQRAMPLLEAAYRQATAETAKLSYALVLGIMGNPLGGETLIAKVAASEWDAGWQFKGMSQFGRSVSWVDLYLLALGRSRVQEAFTAMKAKAEALTEASAFSHFRAVAMAFEKLGDPAAARVLAAVLDKPGIRGNAFTIGPTIPEIPGHADKASDVERAKCLREIAVARALVRLGDWEGKGKAVLQAYADDPRGVYARHAKAVLAEKRP
;
A
#
# COMPACT_ATOMS: atom_id res chain seq x y z
N MET A 1 9.41 21.95 -10.62
CA MET A 1 9.45 21.11 -9.42
C MET A 1 8.08 20.49 -9.25
N GLY A 2 7.98 19.18 -9.50
CA GLY A 2 6.73 18.43 -9.51
C GLY A 2 6.34 17.85 -8.14
N GLY A 3 5.43 16.88 -8.13
CA GLY A 3 4.93 16.21 -6.93
C GLY A 3 3.50 16.60 -6.53
N VAL A 4 2.92 15.83 -5.61
CA VAL A 4 1.51 16.00 -5.16
C VAL A 4 1.27 17.33 -4.44
N GLN A 5 2.28 17.88 -3.75
CA GLN A 5 2.18 19.17 -3.05
C GLN A 5 2.28 20.41 -3.92
N THR A 6 2.64 20.24 -5.19
CA THR A 6 2.88 21.33 -6.13
C THR A 6 1.87 21.23 -7.27
N VAL A 7 2.20 20.46 -8.30
CA VAL A 7 1.38 20.25 -9.50
C VAL A 7 0.20 19.30 -9.26
N GLY A 8 0.22 18.55 -8.16
CA GLY A 8 -0.92 17.74 -7.69
C GLY A 8 -1.93 18.49 -6.80
N LEU A 9 -1.65 19.76 -6.46
CA LEU A 9 -2.55 20.65 -5.72
C LEU A 9 -2.92 20.25 -4.27
N ILE A 10 -2.30 19.23 -3.68
CA ILE A 10 -2.50 18.84 -2.27
C ILE A 10 -1.46 19.56 -1.38
N GLY A 11 -1.62 20.86 -1.16
CA GLY A 11 -0.61 21.70 -0.51
C GLY A 11 -0.53 21.62 1.02
N SER A 12 -1.50 21.00 1.68
CA SER A 12 -1.54 20.85 3.15
C SER A 12 -1.12 19.46 3.61
N TYR A 13 -0.46 19.40 4.76
CA TYR A 13 -0.15 18.14 5.44
C TYR A 13 -1.42 17.59 6.11
N TYR A 14 -1.56 16.27 6.11
CA TYR A 14 -2.52 15.58 6.96
C TYR A 14 -1.86 15.25 8.30
N TYR A 15 -0.87 14.36 8.28
CA TYR A 15 0.06 14.11 9.38
C TYR A 15 1.52 14.25 8.90
N GLY A 16 2.45 13.69 9.68
CA GLY A 16 3.89 13.74 9.49
C GLY A 16 4.59 14.71 10.43
N ASN A 17 5.89 14.54 10.58
CA ASN A 17 6.75 15.31 11.44
C ASN A 17 7.14 16.63 10.75
N ILE A 18 6.45 17.71 11.11
CA ILE A 18 6.78 19.08 10.68
C ILE A 18 7.95 19.58 11.54
N CYS A 19 9.15 19.05 11.28
CA CYS A 19 10.40 19.39 11.95
C CYS A 19 11.51 19.69 10.94
N GLY A 20 12.65 20.20 11.42
CA GLY A 20 13.86 20.50 10.66
C GLY A 20 13.62 21.09 9.26
N PHE A 21 13.98 20.35 8.22
CA PHE A 21 13.89 20.83 6.83
C PHE A 21 12.46 21.15 6.39
N THR A 22 11.45 20.38 6.81
CA THR A 22 10.05 20.72 6.55
C THR A 22 9.65 22.08 7.13
N GLN A 23 10.11 22.42 8.35
CA GLN A 23 9.85 23.74 8.93
C GLN A 23 10.54 24.86 8.15
N GLU A 24 11.73 24.61 7.62
CA GLU A 24 12.44 25.56 6.75
C GLU A 24 11.63 25.86 5.47
N ILE A 25 11.12 24.81 4.81
CA ILE A 25 10.25 24.94 3.64
C ILE A 25 9.03 25.79 3.99
N ASP A 26 8.30 25.43 5.06
CA ASP A 26 7.07 26.12 5.43
C ASP A 26 7.31 27.59 5.78
N ALA A 27 8.37 27.89 6.53
CA ALA A 27 8.75 29.26 6.87
C ALA A 27 9.15 30.08 5.62
N GLY A 28 9.85 29.46 4.67
CA GLY A 28 10.21 30.09 3.41
C GLY A 28 9.01 30.33 2.50
N VAL A 29 8.07 29.39 2.44
CA VAL A 29 6.83 29.50 1.66
C VAL A 29 5.92 30.58 2.23
N ALA A 30 5.78 30.65 3.56
CA ALA A 30 4.94 31.65 4.23
C ALA A 30 5.39 33.10 3.93
N LYS A 31 6.69 33.32 3.72
CA LYS A 31 7.25 34.62 3.33
C LYS A 31 7.06 34.96 1.86
N MET A 32 6.76 33.96 1.01
CA MET A 32 6.78 34.09 -0.45
C MET A 32 5.39 34.16 -1.08
N ALA A 33 4.44 33.37 -0.61
CA ALA A 33 3.12 33.27 -1.24
C ALA A 33 2.01 32.90 -0.26
N LYS A 34 0.81 33.44 -0.49
CA LYS A 34 -0.42 33.04 0.22
C LYS A 34 -0.90 31.65 -0.20
N VAL A 35 -0.74 31.30 -1.48
CA VAL A 35 -1.17 30.01 -2.05
C VAL A 35 -0.05 28.99 -1.88
N LYS A 36 -0.22 28.03 -0.97
CA LYS A 36 0.85 27.09 -0.55
C LYS A 36 1.44 26.30 -1.71
N VAL A 37 0.62 25.76 -2.62
CA VAL A 37 1.08 24.91 -3.74
C VAL A 37 1.99 25.67 -4.70
N MET A 38 1.66 26.94 -4.98
CA MET A 38 2.48 27.83 -5.82
C MET A 38 3.73 28.28 -5.08
N GLY A 39 3.59 28.63 -3.79
CA GLY A 39 4.70 29.02 -2.93
C GLY A 39 5.73 27.90 -2.80
N LYS A 40 5.32 26.66 -2.53
CA LYS A 40 6.21 25.48 -2.48
C LYS A 40 6.92 25.26 -3.81
N SER A 41 6.17 25.32 -4.92
CA SER A 41 6.73 25.16 -6.26
C SER A 41 7.85 26.16 -6.54
N GLU A 42 7.63 27.44 -6.21
CA GLU A 42 8.60 28.50 -6.45
C GLU A 42 9.74 28.49 -5.43
N TRP A 43 9.47 28.17 -4.17
CA TRP A 43 10.49 28.04 -3.14
C TRP A 43 11.55 27.01 -3.54
N TYR A 44 11.13 25.80 -3.95
CA TYR A 44 12.07 24.78 -4.42
C TYR A 44 12.88 25.23 -5.64
N ARG A 45 12.26 25.90 -6.62
CA ARG A 45 12.96 26.40 -7.81
C ARG A 45 14.01 27.44 -7.45
N ARG A 46 13.69 28.35 -6.53
CA ARG A 46 14.63 29.38 -6.06
C ARG A 46 15.79 28.77 -5.30
N GLN A 47 15.52 27.86 -4.36
CA GLN A 47 16.58 27.18 -3.62
C GLN A 47 17.53 26.41 -4.55
N CYS A 48 16.99 25.67 -5.51
CA CYS A 48 17.81 24.98 -6.52
C CYS A 48 18.69 25.98 -7.30
N ARG A 49 18.12 27.04 -7.87
CA ARG A 49 18.88 28.02 -8.67
C ARG A 49 19.95 28.76 -7.85
N MET A 50 19.62 29.17 -6.62
CA MET A 50 20.56 29.85 -5.72
C MET A 50 21.76 28.98 -5.34
N ASN A 51 21.61 27.66 -5.39
CA ASN A 51 22.66 26.68 -5.10
C ASN A 51 23.26 26.04 -6.36
N GLY A 52 23.08 26.65 -7.54
CA GLY A 52 23.70 26.18 -8.78
C GLY A 52 23.16 24.84 -9.31
N VAL A 53 21.92 24.47 -8.95
CA VAL A 53 21.27 23.25 -9.44
C VAL A 53 20.60 23.51 -10.78
N ASP A 54 20.98 22.71 -11.79
CA ASP A 54 20.32 22.69 -13.09
C ASP A 54 18.96 22.00 -13.03
N ILE A 55 17.90 22.70 -13.45
CA ILE A 55 16.53 22.16 -13.45
C ILE A 55 16.09 21.89 -14.89
N TRP A 56 15.83 20.62 -15.19
CA TRP A 56 15.37 20.17 -16.51
C TRP A 56 13.86 19.91 -16.48
N TYR A 57 13.08 20.85 -17.00
CA TYR A 57 11.61 20.73 -17.05
C TYR A 57 11.15 19.85 -18.21
N GLY A 58 10.04 19.14 -18.01
CA GLY A 58 9.44 18.27 -19.04
C GLY A 58 10.36 17.16 -19.55
N THR A 59 11.44 16.88 -18.83
CA THR A 59 12.40 15.82 -19.17
C THR A 59 11.97 14.53 -18.48
N LEU A 60 11.81 13.47 -19.26
CA LEU A 60 11.41 12.16 -18.77
C LEU A 60 12.64 11.28 -18.60
N ALA A 61 12.81 10.68 -17.42
CA ALA A 61 13.78 9.60 -17.24
C ALA A 61 13.14 8.29 -17.72
N THR A 62 13.79 7.64 -18.67
CA THR A 62 13.23 6.48 -19.42
C THR A 62 14.09 5.24 -19.32
N GLY A 63 15.24 5.33 -18.66
CA GLY A 63 16.16 4.20 -18.50
C GLY A 63 17.27 4.48 -17.50
N ALA A 64 18.04 3.43 -17.21
CA ALA A 64 19.19 3.46 -16.31
C ALA A 64 20.45 3.03 -17.07
N VAL A 65 21.60 3.61 -16.71
CA VAL A 65 22.91 3.22 -17.25
C VAL A 65 23.74 2.61 -16.13
N ARG A 66 24.16 1.35 -16.32
CA ARG A 66 24.90 0.57 -15.34
C ARG A 66 26.29 0.22 -15.85
N GLU A 67 27.25 0.19 -14.93
CA GLU A 67 28.58 -0.38 -15.12
C GLU A 67 28.81 -1.41 -14.01
N GLY A 68 28.62 -2.69 -14.35
CA GLY A 68 28.58 -3.77 -13.36
C GLY A 68 27.46 -3.58 -12.33
N ASP A 69 27.83 -3.61 -11.05
CA ASP A 69 26.92 -3.46 -9.91
C ASP A 69 26.74 -1.99 -9.46
N THR A 70 27.05 -1.02 -10.33
CA THR A 70 26.90 0.42 -10.05
C THR A 70 26.04 1.11 -11.11
N LEU A 71 25.08 1.92 -10.66
CA LEU A 71 24.33 2.84 -11.50
C LEU A 71 25.17 4.11 -11.75
N THR A 72 25.48 4.41 -13.01
CA THR A 72 26.38 5.52 -13.41
C THR A 72 25.68 6.60 -14.23
N GLY A 73 24.36 6.48 -14.43
CA GLY A 73 23.56 7.50 -15.09
C GLY A 73 22.13 7.08 -15.38
N VAL A 74 21.39 7.99 -15.98
CA VAL A 74 20.00 7.80 -16.41
C VAL A 74 19.83 8.20 -17.88
N ILE A 75 18.98 7.46 -18.59
CA ILE A 75 18.58 7.78 -19.96
C ILE A 75 17.41 8.75 -19.87
N VAL A 76 17.50 9.88 -20.56
CA VAL A 76 16.49 10.93 -20.54
C VAL A 76 15.98 11.26 -21.94
N VAL A 77 14.74 11.75 -22.00
CA VAL A 77 14.12 12.35 -23.18
C VAL A 77 13.70 13.78 -22.83
N THR A 78 14.21 14.76 -23.57
CA THR A 78 13.87 16.18 -23.39
C THR A 78 12.60 16.57 -24.14
N PRO A 79 11.97 17.73 -23.83
CA PRO A 79 10.71 18.14 -24.47
C PRO A 79 10.75 18.25 -26.01
N ASP A 80 11.91 18.46 -26.61
CA ASP A 80 12.12 18.50 -28.06
C ASP A 80 12.38 17.11 -28.68
N GLY A 81 12.24 16.04 -27.90
CA GLY A 81 12.41 14.65 -28.33
C GLY A 81 13.85 14.15 -28.37
N ARG A 82 14.85 14.98 -28.03
CA ARG A 82 16.25 14.50 -27.94
C ARG A 82 16.38 13.47 -26.82
N ARG A 83 17.14 12.41 -27.11
CA ARG A 83 17.46 11.34 -26.16
C ARG A 83 18.93 11.44 -25.78
N GLY A 84 19.25 11.23 -24.52
CA GLY A 84 20.62 11.33 -24.03
C GLY A 84 20.83 10.59 -22.71
N VAL A 85 22.08 10.56 -22.27
CA VAL A 85 22.49 10.00 -20.98
C VAL A 85 22.97 11.14 -20.10
N ILE A 86 22.39 11.26 -18.91
CA ILE A 86 22.94 12.08 -17.83
C ILE A 86 23.78 11.15 -16.95
N ARG A 87 25.11 11.34 -16.98
CA ARG A 87 26.03 10.60 -16.10
C ARG A 87 25.98 11.17 -14.69
N ALA A 88 26.00 10.29 -13.69
CA ALA A 88 25.91 10.66 -12.29
C ALA A 88 26.75 9.72 -11.43
N LYS A 89 27.32 10.26 -10.34
CA LYS A 89 27.99 9.47 -9.30
C LYS A 89 27.00 8.90 -8.27
N ALA A 90 25.85 9.54 -8.14
CA ALA A 90 24.74 9.13 -7.30
C ALA A 90 23.43 9.60 -7.94
N VAL A 91 22.41 8.74 -7.90
CA VAL A 91 21.06 9.01 -8.40
C VAL A 91 20.08 8.85 -7.25
N ILE A 92 19.20 9.83 -7.08
CA ILE A 92 18.07 9.74 -6.15
C ILE A 92 16.80 9.60 -6.99
N ASP A 93 16.20 8.42 -6.94
CA ASP A 93 14.90 8.15 -7.56
C ASP A 93 13.78 8.76 -6.71
N GLY A 94 13.43 9.98 -7.06
CA GLY A 94 12.28 10.73 -6.54
C GLY A 94 11.04 10.67 -7.43
N THR A 95 10.93 9.70 -8.35
CA THR A 95 9.76 9.54 -9.24
C THR A 95 8.47 9.24 -8.47
N GLY A 96 8.63 8.65 -7.29
CA GLY A 96 7.54 8.13 -6.46
C GLY A 96 7.05 6.75 -6.90
N ASN A 97 7.52 6.22 -8.03
CA ASN A 97 7.09 4.95 -8.63
C ASN A 97 8.27 3.98 -8.86
N ALA A 98 9.44 4.28 -8.27
CA ALA A 98 10.66 3.49 -8.39
C ALA A 98 11.05 3.20 -9.86
N ASP A 99 10.78 4.14 -10.79
CA ASP A 99 10.96 3.90 -12.22
C ASP A 99 12.45 3.73 -12.59
N ILE A 100 13.36 4.43 -11.91
CA ILE A 100 14.80 4.27 -12.15
C ILE A 100 15.27 2.91 -11.61
N ALA A 101 14.78 2.50 -10.44
CA ALA A 101 15.08 1.19 -9.89
C ALA A 101 14.59 0.07 -10.81
N ALA A 102 13.34 0.15 -11.28
CA ALA A 102 12.77 -0.81 -12.23
C ALA A 102 13.56 -0.84 -13.54
N ALA A 103 13.90 0.33 -14.09
CA ALA A 103 14.70 0.44 -15.31
C ALA A 103 16.14 -0.09 -15.13
N ALA A 104 16.68 -0.04 -13.91
CA ALA A 104 17.98 -0.62 -13.58
C ALA A 104 17.93 -2.14 -13.41
N GLY A 105 16.75 -2.76 -13.46
CA GLY A 105 16.55 -4.20 -13.28
C GLY A 105 16.50 -4.63 -11.80
N GLU A 106 16.29 -3.69 -10.88
CA GLU A 106 16.08 -4.04 -9.48
C GLU A 106 14.70 -4.66 -9.26
N GLU A 107 14.60 -5.52 -8.24
CA GLU A 107 13.32 -6.11 -7.86
C GLU A 107 12.38 -5.01 -7.35
N THR A 108 11.16 -5.00 -7.88
CA THR A 108 10.11 -4.07 -7.49
C THR A 108 8.81 -4.81 -7.28
N GLU A 109 7.94 -4.24 -6.45
CA GLU A 109 6.59 -4.72 -6.26
C GLU A 109 5.56 -3.64 -6.63
N TYR A 110 4.48 -4.09 -7.25
CA TYR A 110 3.26 -3.32 -7.46
C TYR A 110 2.08 -4.30 -7.47
N LEU A 111 0.88 -3.85 -7.83
CA LEU A 111 -0.36 -4.64 -7.96
C LEU A 111 -0.11 -6.14 -8.15
N ARG A 112 -0.60 -6.94 -7.20
CA ARG A 112 -0.43 -8.40 -7.18
C ARG A 112 -1.63 -9.09 -7.84
N ASP A 113 -1.44 -10.34 -8.25
CA ASP A 113 -2.49 -11.18 -8.82
C ASP A 113 -3.37 -11.81 -7.73
N ASP A 114 -2.95 -11.79 -6.46
CA ASP A 114 -3.70 -12.35 -5.35
C ASP A 114 -4.87 -11.46 -4.92
N GLU A 115 -4.72 -10.12 -4.92
CA GLU A 115 -5.77 -9.15 -4.62
C GLU A 115 -5.53 -7.78 -5.28
N ILE A 116 -6.62 -7.06 -5.59
CA ILE A 116 -6.57 -5.66 -6.07
C ILE A 116 -6.52 -4.72 -4.86
N ALA A 117 -5.57 -4.95 -3.98
CA ALA A 117 -5.40 -4.14 -2.79
C ALA A 117 -4.53 -2.94 -3.16
N ILE A 118 -5.18 -1.83 -3.50
CA ILE A 118 -4.55 -0.58 -3.91
C ILE A 118 -5.18 0.59 -3.16
N GLN A 119 -4.38 1.61 -2.87
CA GLN A 119 -4.87 2.86 -2.29
C GLN A 119 -5.52 3.75 -3.36
N GLY A 120 -6.58 4.46 -2.97
CA GLY A 120 -7.33 5.37 -3.81
C GLY A 120 -6.52 6.52 -4.40
N ALA A 121 -6.90 6.92 -5.61
CA ALA A 121 -6.28 7.99 -6.38
C ALA A 121 -7.27 9.13 -6.61
N GLY A 122 -6.74 10.35 -6.59
CA GLY A 122 -7.48 11.56 -6.91
C GLY A 122 -6.95 12.25 -8.16
N ASN A 123 -7.71 13.22 -8.67
CA ASN A 123 -7.18 14.25 -9.54
C ASN A 123 -7.79 15.59 -9.14
N ALA A 124 -7.01 16.38 -8.40
CA ALA A 124 -7.53 17.51 -7.66
C ALA A 124 -8.12 18.60 -8.59
N PRO A 125 -9.35 19.07 -8.33
CA PRO A 125 -9.90 20.21 -9.06
C PRO A 125 -9.07 21.47 -8.80
N ARG A 126 -8.87 22.29 -9.84
CA ARG A 126 -8.09 23.53 -9.70
C ARG A 126 -9.00 24.73 -9.55
N ARG A 127 -9.04 25.27 -8.32
CA ARG A 127 -9.71 26.55 -8.02
C ARG A 127 -8.66 27.62 -7.73
N LEU A 128 -8.82 28.79 -8.31
CA LEU A 128 -7.87 29.89 -8.12
C LEU A 128 -7.93 30.36 -6.66
N GLY A 129 -6.75 30.49 -6.04
CA GLY A 129 -6.62 30.90 -4.64
C GLY A 129 -6.55 29.74 -3.63
N ASP A 130 -6.93 28.52 -4.02
CA ASP A 130 -6.90 27.38 -3.12
C ASP A 130 -5.46 26.94 -2.82
N SER A 131 -5.17 26.73 -1.54
CA SER A 131 -3.90 26.16 -1.09
C SER A 131 -3.91 24.63 -1.03
N ASN A 132 -5.07 23.99 -1.17
CA ASN A 132 -5.22 22.55 -1.06
C ASN A 132 -6.52 22.09 -1.71
N ALA A 133 -6.43 21.14 -2.62
CA ALA A 133 -7.56 20.38 -3.14
C ALA A 133 -7.18 18.90 -3.12
N ASN A 134 -7.99 18.07 -2.47
CA ASN A 134 -7.75 16.65 -2.34
C ASN A 134 -9.00 15.89 -2.80
N SER A 135 -8.80 14.77 -3.47
CA SER A 135 -9.85 13.88 -3.93
C SER A 135 -9.38 12.43 -3.84
N ASP A 136 -10.34 11.53 -3.82
CA ASP A 136 -10.16 10.09 -3.95
C ASP A 136 -11.36 9.61 -4.77
N ILE A 137 -11.14 9.33 -6.05
CA ILE A 137 -12.22 9.15 -7.03
C ILE A 137 -12.03 7.89 -7.88
N GLY A 138 -11.06 7.05 -7.54
CA GLY A 138 -10.92 5.74 -8.17
C GLY A 138 -9.57 5.10 -7.93
N PHE A 139 -9.20 4.18 -8.81
CA PHE A 139 -7.88 3.56 -8.85
C PHE A 139 -7.18 3.94 -10.15
N VAL A 140 -5.86 3.99 -10.10
CA VAL A 140 -5.02 4.27 -11.26
C VAL A 140 -3.76 3.43 -11.19
N ASP A 141 -3.39 2.88 -12.34
CA ASP A 141 -2.13 2.23 -12.60
C ASP A 141 -1.15 3.24 -13.17
N GLU A 142 -0.31 3.83 -12.31
CA GLU A 142 0.66 4.84 -12.76
C GLU A 142 1.76 4.31 -13.69
N THR A 143 1.86 2.99 -13.81
CA THR A 143 2.83 2.37 -14.72
C THR A 143 2.27 2.18 -16.13
N ASP A 144 0.97 2.47 -16.33
CA ASP A 144 0.29 2.40 -17.62
C ASP A 144 -0.12 3.81 -18.07
N ALA A 145 0.49 4.29 -19.15
CA ALA A 145 0.18 5.59 -19.73
C ALA A 145 -1.26 5.69 -20.23
N ALA A 146 -1.87 4.57 -20.66
CA ALA A 146 -3.26 4.54 -21.10
C ALA A 146 -4.21 4.77 -19.93
N ASP A 147 -3.98 4.12 -18.78
CA ASP A 147 -4.80 4.31 -17.58
C ASP A 147 -4.64 5.71 -16.99
N LEU A 148 -3.41 6.25 -16.93
CA LEU A 148 -3.18 7.64 -16.53
C LEU A 148 -3.97 8.63 -17.40
N SER A 149 -3.97 8.40 -18.71
CA SER A 149 -4.70 9.24 -19.67
C SER A 149 -6.21 9.10 -19.52
N PHE A 150 -6.70 7.87 -19.42
CA PHE A 150 -8.12 7.58 -19.21
C PHE A 150 -8.61 8.16 -17.89
N PHE A 151 -7.89 7.96 -16.79
CA PHE A 151 -8.24 8.49 -15.47
C PHE A 151 -8.29 10.02 -15.46
N ALA A 152 -7.30 10.69 -16.06
CA ALA A 152 -7.28 12.15 -16.16
C ALA A 152 -8.45 12.68 -16.99
N LEU A 153 -8.77 12.04 -18.12
CA LEU A 153 -9.88 12.42 -18.98
C LEU A 153 -11.23 12.14 -18.32
N ARG A 154 -11.39 10.97 -17.69
CA ARG A 154 -12.57 10.59 -16.90
C ARG A 154 -12.82 11.58 -15.77
N SER A 155 -11.78 11.96 -15.04
CA SER A 155 -11.86 13.01 -14.02
C SER A 155 -12.36 14.32 -14.64
N ARG A 156 -11.78 14.74 -15.79
CA ARG A 156 -12.16 16.00 -16.43
C ARG A 156 -13.63 16.07 -16.80
N VAL A 157 -14.17 15.03 -17.44
CA VAL A 157 -15.59 14.99 -17.85
C VAL A 157 -16.54 14.91 -16.65
N SER A 158 -16.05 14.42 -15.51
CA SER A 158 -16.84 14.31 -14.27
C SER A 158 -16.88 15.60 -13.45
N LEU A 159 -16.05 16.59 -13.78
CA LEU A 159 -16.03 17.88 -13.09
C LEU A 159 -17.15 18.79 -13.61
N PRO A 160 -17.74 19.64 -12.76
CA PRO A 160 -18.79 20.56 -13.19
C PRO A 160 -18.26 21.57 -14.22
N GLU A 161 -19.11 22.03 -15.14
CA GLU A 161 -18.77 22.99 -16.18
C GLU A 161 -18.16 24.30 -15.64
N THR A 162 -18.53 24.68 -14.42
CA THR A 162 -18.00 25.88 -13.74
C THR A 162 -16.54 25.75 -13.32
N LEU A 163 -15.98 24.54 -13.34
CA LEU A 163 -14.59 24.29 -13.03
C LEU A 163 -13.84 23.92 -14.30
N TRP A 164 -12.93 24.81 -14.74
CA TRP A 164 -12.23 24.66 -16.02
C TRP A 164 -11.03 23.71 -15.97
N ASP A 165 -10.29 23.68 -14.86
CA ASP A 165 -8.95 23.05 -14.79
C ASP A 165 -8.85 22.06 -13.62
N GLN A 166 -7.87 21.15 -13.69
CA GLN A 166 -7.55 20.14 -12.68
C GLN A 166 -6.03 19.99 -12.53
N ALA A 167 -5.58 19.19 -11.56
CA ALA A 167 -4.17 18.95 -11.35
C ALA A 167 -3.53 18.30 -12.60
N GLN A 168 -2.29 18.69 -12.88
CA GLN A 168 -1.52 18.10 -13.99
C GLN A 168 -1.00 16.70 -13.64
N ASN A 169 -0.85 16.43 -12.34
CA ASN A 169 -0.39 15.15 -11.84
C ASN A 169 -1.54 14.44 -11.13
N VAL A 170 -1.83 13.21 -11.54
CA VAL A 170 -2.77 12.32 -10.84
C VAL A 170 -2.21 12.04 -9.43
N ASN A 171 -3.09 12.07 -8.43
CA ASN A 171 -2.73 11.97 -7.03
C ASN A 171 -2.94 10.54 -6.53
N SER A 172 -2.19 9.58 -7.09
CA SER A 172 -2.18 8.22 -6.55
C SER A 172 -1.45 8.16 -5.20
N ARG A 173 -1.87 7.21 -4.37
CA ARG A 173 -1.28 6.92 -3.05
C ARG A 173 -0.55 5.59 -3.00
N GLU A 174 -0.83 4.70 -3.95
CA GLU A 174 -0.12 3.45 -4.16
C GLU A 174 0.65 3.54 -5.47
N ARG A 175 1.94 3.22 -5.42
CA ARG A 175 2.84 3.23 -6.56
C ARG A 175 3.77 2.02 -6.46
N ARG A 176 4.47 1.70 -7.56
CA ARG A 176 5.50 0.66 -7.56
C ARG A 176 6.59 1.03 -6.54
N ARG A 177 7.02 0.03 -5.77
CA ARG A 177 8.01 0.13 -4.70
C ARG A 177 9.21 -0.76 -4.97
N LEU A 178 10.37 -0.33 -4.52
CA LEU A 178 11.58 -1.14 -4.48
C LEU A 178 11.40 -2.33 -3.51
N VAL A 179 11.98 -3.49 -3.83
CA VAL A 179 12.27 -4.54 -2.84
C VAL A 179 13.77 -4.48 -2.55
N GLY A 180 14.12 -3.65 -1.57
CA GLY A 180 15.49 -3.18 -1.34
C GLY A 180 16.29 -4.02 -0.35
N ALA A 181 17.42 -3.47 0.11
CA ALA A 181 18.30 -4.10 1.09
C ALA A 181 17.65 -4.29 2.47
N PHE A 182 16.58 -3.54 2.75
CA PHE A 182 15.68 -3.79 3.87
C PHE A 182 14.24 -3.50 3.44
N TYR A 183 13.30 -4.36 3.81
CA TYR A 183 11.90 -4.24 3.45
C TYR A 183 11.06 -4.06 4.71
N ILE A 184 10.48 -2.86 4.87
CA ILE A 184 9.72 -2.51 6.07
C ILE A 184 8.35 -3.19 6.02
N THR A 185 8.00 -3.88 7.10
CA THR A 185 6.71 -4.55 7.27
C THR A 185 5.79 -3.76 8.21
N PRO A 186 4.47 -4.04 8.20
CA PRO A 186 3.56 -3.53 9.22
C PRO A 186 3.96 -3.89 10.66
N THR A 187 4.61 -5.03 10.87
CA THR A 187 5.05 -5.44 12.21
C THR A 187 6.21 -4.56 12.70
N ASP A 188 7.11 -4.11 11.83
CA ASP A 188 8.16 -3.16 12.19
C ASP A 188 7.55 -1.83 12.66
N VAL A 189 6.46 -1.38 12.03
CA VAL A 189 5.72 -0.17 12.40
C VAL A 189 4.99 -0.35 13.74
N VAL A 190 4.20 -1.42 13.90
CA VAL A 190 3.37 -1.63 15.09
C VAL A 190 4.22 -1.91 16.33
N ASN A 191 5.30 -2.69 16.18
CA ASN A 191 6.24 -2.99 17.26
C ASN A 191 7.24 -1.84 17.50
N ARG A 192 7.18 -0.75 16.72
CA ARG A 192 8.09 0.41 16.80
C ARG A 192 9.55 -0.01 16.75
N ARG A 193 9.90 -0.87 15.80
CA ARG A 193 11.27 -1.38 15.65
C ARG A 193 12.27 -0.22 15.60
N THR A 194 13.36 -0.34 16.34
CA THR A 194 14.48 0.59 16.24
C THR A 194 15.53 0.04 15.29
N HIS A 195 16.30 0.94 14.68
CA HIS A 195 17.39 0.58 13.78
C HIS A 195 18.63 1.43 14.07
N ALA A 196 19.80 0.81 13.97
CA ALA A 196 21.08 1.49 14.14
C ALA A 196 21.33 2.59 13.09
N ASP A 197 20.66 2.50 11.95
CA ASP A 197 20.81 3.34 10.76
C ASP A 197 19.52 4.10 10.40
N THR A 198 18.66 4.41 11.38
CA THR A 198 17.45 5.25 11.18
C THR A 198 17.81 6.61 10.57
N VAL A 199 17.14 6.98 9.47
CA VAL A 199 17.32 8.29 8.77
C VAL A 199 16.03 9.05 8.53
N MET A 200 14.88 8.43 8.78
CA MET A 200 13.58 9.10 8.84
C MET A 200 12.80 8.55 10.03
N GLN A 201 12.11 9.43 10.74
CA GLN A 201 11.07 9.07 11.69
C GLN A 201 9.76 9.62 11.13
N SER A 202 8.72 8.79 11.11
CA SER A 202 7.42 9.18 10.58
C SER A 202 6.32 9.14 11.64
N HIS A 203 5.23 9.84 11.38
CA HIS A 203 4.06 9.89 12.26
C HIS A 203 2.77 10.00 11.47
N SER A 204 1.84 9.07 11.66
CA SER A 204 0.52 9.11 11.01
C SER A 204 -0.53 8.24 11.70
N ASP A 205 -1.79 8.42 11.32
CA ASP A 205 -2.81 7.40 11.47
C ASP A 205 -2.76 6.44 10.25
N LEU A 206 -3.34 5.25 10.37
CA LEU A 206 -3.35 4.25 9.29
C LEU A 206 -4.45 4.55 8.26
N ASP A 207 -4.52 5.76 7.70
CA ASP A 207 -5.49 6.07 6.62
C ASP A 207 -5.07 5.38 5.31
N SER A 208 -5.54 4.15 5.13
CA SER A 208 -5.09 3.25 4.07
C SER A 208 -5.68 3.56 2.71
N HIS A 209 -6.70 4.41 2.61
CA HIS A 209 -7.34 4.75 1.35
C HIS A 209 -7.86 3.53 0.55
N GLY A 210 -8.31 2.50 1.26
CA GLY A 210 -8.63 1.18 0.72
C GLY A 210 -8.41 0.08 1.76
N TYR A 211 -8.62 -1.17 1.38
CA TYR A 211 -8.48 -2.30 2.32
C TYR A 211 -7.02 -2.76 2.49
N THR A 212 -6.77 -3.39 3.63
CA THR A 212 -5.48 -3.96 4.04
C THR A 212 -5.42 -5.46 3.75
N VAL A 213 -4.21 -5.99 3.62
CA VAL A 213 -3.96 -7.40 3.27
C VAL A 213 -3.03 -8.11 4.24
N HIS A 214 -2.15 -7.38 4.92
CA HIS A 214 -1.25 -7.94 5.92
C HIS A 214 -2.03 -8.47 7.12
N GLU A 215 -1.66 -9.66 7.59
CA GLU A 215 -2.35 -10.42 8.64
C GLU A 215 -2.60 -9.60 9.90
N ASN A 216 -1.60 -8.80 10.28
CA ASN A 216 -1.71 -7.89 11.42
C ASN A 216 -2.96 -7.00 11.33
N PHE A 217 -3.26 -6.42 10.15
CA PHE A 217 -4.42 -5.53 9.98
C PHE A 217 -5.72 -6.25 9.63
N LEU A 218 -5.66 -7.55 9.37
CA LEU A 218 -6.85 -8.39 9.35
C LEU A 218 -7.32 -8.62 10.79
N ILE A 219 -6.43 -9.01 11.69
CA ILE A 219 -6.79 -9.39 13.07
C ILE A 219 -6.87 -8.18 14.00
N ALA A 220 -5.85 -7.31 13.97
CA ALA A 220 -5.72 -6.19 14.90
C ALA A 220 -6.61 -5.01 14.49
N ASP A 221 -7.50 -4.60 15.39
CA ASP A 221 -8.32 -3.41 15.21
C ASP A 221 -7.75 -2.22 15.97
N PHE A 222 -7.08 -1.32 15.25
CA PHE A 222 -6.49 -0.14 15.85
C PHE A 222 -7.46 1.05 15.93
N GLY A 223 -8.63 0.94 15.31
CA GLY A 223 -9.59 2.03 15.18
C GLY A 223 -8.97 3.33 14.64
N ARG A 224 -9.70 4.44 14.82
CA ARG A 224 -9.28 5.79 14.37
C ARG A 224 -8.34 6.50 15.36
N LYS A 225 -8.26 6.06 16.62
CA LYS A 225 -7.62 6.81 17.71
C LYS A 225 -6.14 6.47 17.94
N LYS A 226 -5.55 5.57 17.15
CA LYS A 226 -4.18 5.12 17.36
C LYS A 226 -3.24 5.76 16.35
N PHE A 227 -2.28 6.51 16.86
CA PHE A 227 -1.16 7.01 16.08
C PHE A 227 -0.03 6.00 16.02
N PHE A 228 0.59 5.93 14.86
CA PHE A 228 1.76 5.13 14.61
C PHE A 228 2.95 6.05 14.40
N ALA A 229 4.09 5.61 14.91
CA ALA A 229 5.39 6.19 14.62
C ALA A 229 6.30 5.06 14.14
N ALA A 230 7.10 5.32 13.11
CA ALA A 230 7.99 4.34 12.55
C ALA A 230 9.40 4.92 12.39
N ASN A 231 10.41 4.07 12.58
CA ASN A 231 11.79 4.37 12.26
C ASN A 231 12.10 3.75 10.90
N PHE A 232 12.56 4.56 9.96
CA PHE A 232 12.90 4.15 8.62
C PHE A 232 14.43 4.12 8.48
N PRO A 233 15.05 2.94 8.27
CA PRO A 233 16.49 2.80 8.19
C PRO A 233 17.04 3.19 6.81
N TYR A 234 18.29 3.65 6.76
CA TYR A 234 18.97 4.08 5.53
C TYR A 234 18.98 2.96 4.48
N ARG A 235 19.22 1.73 4.91
CA ARG A 235 19.18 0.54 4.04
C ARG A 235 17.83 0.28 3.35
N ALA A 236 16.72 0.87 3.79
CA ALA A 236 15.43 0.77 3.08
C ALA A 236 15.33 1.73 1.86
N MET A 237 16.26 2.67 1.69
CA MET A 237 16.40 3.46 0.45
C MET A 237 17.29 2.77 -0.59
N LEU A 238 18.05 1.75 -0.18
CA LEU A 238 19.08 1.12 -1.00
C LEU A 238 18.54 -0.12 -1.74
N PRO A 239 18.93 -0.34 -3.00
CA PRO A 239 18.72 -1.63 -3.65
C PRO A 239 19.51 -2.75 -2.97
N LYS A 240 19.12 -4.01 -3.18
CA LYS A 240 19.76 -5.17 -2.53
C LYS A 240 21.25 -5.24 -2.84
N ARG A 241 21.64 -4.97 -4.09
CA ARG A 241 23.02 -5.13 -4.58
C ARG A 241 23.55 -3.92 -5.34
N LEU A 242 22.75 -3.31 -6.20
CA LEU A 242 23.15 -2.16 -7.00
C LEU A 242 23.54 -0.96 -6.14
N ASP A 243 24.71 -0.38 -6.37
CA ASP A 243 25.14 0.90 -5.80
C ASP A 243 24.85 2.08 -6.75
N GLY A 244 25.04 3.31 -6.30
CA GLY A 244 24.75 4.52 -7.09
C GLY A 244 23.28 4.95 -7.13
N LEU A 245 22.37 4.25 -6.45
CA LEU A 245 20.93 4.56 -6.40
C LEU A 245 20.39 4.64 -4.96
N LEU A 246 19.62 5.68 -4.67
CA LEU A 246 18.69 5.77 -3.54
C LEU A 246 17.27 5.91 -4.05
N VAL A 247 16.30 5.22 -3.45
CA VAL A 247 14.87 5.38 -3.75
C VAL A 247 14.16 6.03 -2.57
N ILE A 248 13.37 7.07 -2.85
CA ILE A 248 12.67 7.86 -1.83
C ILE A 248 11.17 8.04 -2.12
N GLY A 249 10.44 8.61 -1.16
CA GLY A 249 9.02 8.90 -1.31
C GLY A 249 8.16 7.64 -1.33
N LEU A 250 7.20 7.56 -2.26
CA LEU A 250 6.29 6.42 -2.34
C LEU A 250 6.94 5.15 -2.91
N GLY A 251 8.11 5.25 -3.54
CA GLY A 251 8.81 4.12 -4.14
C GLY A 251 9.73 3.35 -3.19
N VAL A 252 9.82 3.76 -1.92
CA VAL A 252 10.71 3.14 -0.91
C VAL A 252 10.40 1.68 -0.65
N SER A 253 11.38 0.95 -0.10
CA SER A 253 11.26 -0.46 0.21
C SER A 253 10.43 -0.73 1.46
N ALA A 254 9.13 -0.89 1.25
CA ALA A 254 8.16 -1.16 2.30
C ALA A 254 6.93 -1.88 1.75
N HIS A 255 6.28 -2.65 2.62
CA HIS A 255 4.98 -3.24 2.37
C HIS A 255 3.91 -2.17 2.18
N ARG A 256 2.95 -2.39 1.26
CA ARG A 256 1.86 -1.45 0.99
C ARG A 256 1.13 -0.98 2.24
N ASP A 257 0.85 -1.88 3.17
CA ASP A 257 0.09 -1.55 4.39
C ASP A 257 0.93 -0.81 5.44
N ALA A 258 2.26 -0.74 5.28
CA ALA A 258 3.11 0.14 6.07
C ALA A 258 3.15 1.57 5.49
N MET A 259 2.90 1.72 4.17
CA MET A 259 3.00 2.99 3.48
C MET A 259 2.13 4.11 4.05
N PRO A 260 0.88 3.90 4.53
CA PRO A 260 0.09 4.96 5.15
C PRO A 260 0.84 5.69 6.27
N VAL A 261 1.70 4.99 7.03
CA VAL A 261 2.52 5.59 8.10
C VAL A 261 3.81 6.22 7.58
N LEU A 262 4.34 5.74 6.46
CA LEU A 262 5.65 6.16 5.94
C LEU A 262 5.57 7.27 4.88
N ARG A 263 4.39 7.52 4.30
CA ARG A 263 4.23 8.38 3.11
C ARG A 263 3.69 9.79 3.39
N MET A 264 3.66 10.22 4.64
CA MET A 264 3.21 11.58 4.96
C MET A 264 4.17 12.62 4.37
N GLN A 265 3.60 13.68 3.78
CA GLN A 265 4.39 14.59 2.94
C GLN A 265 5.51 15.30 3.72
N ALA A 266 5.29 15.63 5.00
CA ALA A 266 6.33 16.21 5.87
C ALA A 266 7.48 15.21 6.10
N ASP A 267 7.15 13.95 6.41
CA ASP A 267 8.15 12.90 6.60
C ASP A 267 8.97 12.65 5.32
N ILE A 268 8.30 12.61 4.15
CA ILE A 268 8.96 12.44 2.85
C ILE A 268 9.91 13.61 2.53
N GLN A 269 9.57 14.85 2.89
CA GLN A 269 10.46 15.99 2.69
C GLN A 269 11.75 15.83 3.51
N ASN A 270 11.62 15.44 4.78
CA ASN A 270 12.77 15.17 5.65
C ASN A 270 13.61 13.99 5.15
N ALA A 271 12.96 12.93 4.65
CA ALA A 271 13.64 11.80 4.01
C ALA A 271 14.38 12.21 2.72
N GLY A 272 13.76 13.07 1.91
CA GLY A 272 14.39 13.62 0.70
C GLY A 272 15.64 14.45 1.03
N TYR A 273 15.60 15.23 2.11
CA TYR A 273 16.78 15.93 2.62
C TYR A 273 17.88 14.94 3.05
N ALA A 274 17.51 13.92 3.84
CA ALA A 274 18.46 12.90 4.28
C ALA A 274 19.13 12.17 3.11
N ALA A 275 18.37 11.80 2.08
CA ALA A 275 18.91 11.17 0.87
C ALA A 275 19.84 12.11 0.08
N GLY A 276 19.46 13.39 -0.06
CA GLY A 276 20.31 14.42 -0.69
C GLY A 276 21.65 14.60 0.03
N TYR A 277 21.61 14.69 1.36
CA TYR A 277 22.82 14.83 2.18
C TYR A 277 23.69 13.56 2.12
N ALA A 278 23.07 12.38 2.19
CA ALA A 278 23.76 11.10 2.03
C ALA A 278 24.48 10.99 0.68
N ALA A 279 23.82 11.38 -0.42
CA ALA A 279 24.42 11.40 -1.74
C ALA A 279 25.60 12.39 -1.82
N ALA A 280 25.47 13.58 -1.21
CA ALA A 280 26.56 14.54 -1.13
C ALA A 280 27.76 14.00 -0.33
N MET A 281 27.51 13.31 0.80
CA MET A 281 28.57 12.65 1.57
C MET A 281 29.30 11.60 0.74
N ALA A 282 28.57 10.73 0.03
CA ALA A 282 29.15 9.70 -0.83
C ALA A 282 30.05 10.31 -1.92
N VAL A 283 29.54 11.33 -2.62
CA VAL A 283 30.28 12.02 -3.68
C VAL A 283 31.52 12.75 -3.15
N LYS A 284 31.39 13.46 -2.02
CA LYS A 284 32.49 14.22 -1.41
C LYS A 284 33.61 13.32 -0.91
N ASN A 285 33.24 12.20 -0.28
CA ASN A 285 34.20 11.26 0.30
C ASN A 285 34.66 10.19 -0.69
N GLN A 286 34.14 10.21 -1.93
CA GLN A 286 34.45 9.24 -2.99
C GLN A 286 34.19 7.78 -2.57
N VAL A 287 33.11 7.56 -1.81
CA VAL A 287 32.67 6.23 -1.37
C VAL A 287 31.36 5.84 -2.05
N PRO A 288 31.09 4.54 -2.22
CA PRO A 288 29.77 4.02 -2.58
C PRO A 288 28.66 4.55 -1.66
N LEU A 289 27.43 4.67 -2.15
CA LEU A 289 26.29 5.10 -1.33
C LEU A 289 26.09 4.18 -0.12
N ARG A 290 26.25 2.87 -0.31
CA ARG A 290 26.18 1.89 0.79
C ARG A 290 27.31 1.99 1.82
N ALA A 291 28.35 2.78 1.55
CA ALA A 291 29.55 2.87 2.38
C ALA A 291 29.70 4.23 3.08
N ILE A 292 28.66 5.07 3.06
CA ILE A 292 28.69 6.32 3.83
C ILE A 292 28.73 6.06 5.34
N ASP A 293 29.28 7.01 6.10
CA ASP A 293 29.16 7.04 7.55
C ASP A 293 27.74 7.45 7.96
N VAL A 294 26.86 6.48 8.16
CA VAL A 294 25.47 6.75 8.57
C VAL A 294 25.41 7.39 9.95
N LYS A 295 26.39 7.19 10.84
CA LYS A 295 26.41 7.86 12.15
C LYS A 295 26.73 9.34 11.99
N ALA A 296 27.61 9.73 11.08
CA ALA A 296 27.80 11.13 10.73
C ALA A 296 26.54 11.75 10.11
N LEU A 297 25.84 11.02 9.22
CA LEU A 297 24.55 11.46 8.68
C LEU A 297 23.51 11.68 9.79
N GLN A 298 23.36 10.72 10.71
CA GLN A 298 22.42 10.83 11.84
C GLN A 298 22.73 12.03 12.74
N LYS A 299 24.02 12.27 13.05
CA LYS A 299 24.43 13.45 13.83
C LYS A 299 23.97 14.75 13.16
N HIS A 300 24.23 14.89 11.86
CA HIS A 300 23.76 16.05 11.09
C HIS A 300 22.24 16.19 11.13
N LEU A 301 21.50 15.09 10.90
CA LEU A 301 20.03 15.10 10.92
C LEU A 301 19.46 15.46 12.30
N VAL A 302 20.12 15.08 13.40
CA VAL A 302 19.76 15.50 14.76
C VAL A 302 20.05 16.98 14.97
N GLU A 303 21.22 17.48 14.51
CA GLU A 303 21.60 18.89 14.62
C GLU A 303 20.59 19.81 13.94
N ILE A 304 20.10 19.43 12.75
CA ILE A 304 19.05 20.18 12.04
C ILE A 304 17.63 19.84 12.50
N LYS A 305 17.47 18.98 13.53
CA LYS A 305 16.20 18.58 14.12
C LYS A 305 15.26 17.78 13.19
N ASN A 306 15.80 17.10 12.18
CA ASN A 306 15.06 16.12 11.38
C ASN A 306 14.82 14.82 12.16
N LEU A 307 15.72 14.46 13.09
CA LEU A 307 15.64 13.25 13.89
C LEU A 307 15.74 13.54 15.39
N ASP A 308 15.12 12.68 16.19
CA ASP A 308 15.30 12.66 17.64
C ASP A 308 16.72 12.15 18.02
N PRO A 309 17.40 12.73 19.03
CA PRO A 309 18.73 12.29 19.44
C PRO A 309 18.87 10.81 19.80
N SER A 310 17.78 10.13 20.17
CA SER A 310 17.77 8.69 20.49
C SER A 310 18.30 7.80 19.35
N VAL A 311 18.24 8.26 18.09
CA VAL A 311 18.74 7.50 16.93
C VAL A 311 20.27 7.30 16.97
N LEU A 312 21.00 8.16 17.68
CA LEU A 312 22.46 8.09 17.74
C LEU A 312 22.95 6.83 18.47
N THR A 313 22.23 6.43 19.52
CA THR A 313 22.54 5.25 20.35
C THR A 313 21.63 4.06 20.08
N ALA A 314 20.61 4.22 19.23
CA ALA A 314 19.71 3.15 18.84
C ALA A 314 20.46 1.95 18.24
N GLN A 315 20.00 0.76 18.60
CA GLN A 315 20.39 -0.52 18.02
C GLN A 315 19.18 -1.15 17.32
N ASP A 316 19.39 -2.21 16.55
CA ASP A 316 18.27 -2.99 16.02
C ASP A 316 17.56 -3.70 17.19
N SER A 317 16.27 -3.44 17.40
CA SER A 317 15.52 -4.05 18.51
C SER A 317 15.11 -5.51 18.26
N TYR A 318 15.60 -6.10 17.16
CA TYR A 318 15.28 -7.46 16.74
C TYR A 318 16.54 -8.36 16.76
N PRO A 319 16.37 -9.68 16.96
CA PRO A 319 15.11 -10.40 17.16
C PRO A 319 14.44 -10.05 18.50
N LEU A 320 13.11 -10.22 18.59
CA LEU A 320 12.38 -9.90 19.82
C LEU A 320 12.73 -10.90 20.95
N PRO A 321 12.82 -10.47 22.22
CA PRO A 321 13.13 -11.38 23.33
C PRO A 321 12.05 -12.46 23.55
N ASP A 322 12.46 -13.68 23.94
CA ASP A 322 11.53 -14.81 24.20
C ASP A 322 10.43 -14.48 25.22
N ALA A 323 10.76 -13.68 26.25
CA ALA A 323 9.78 -13.26 27.24
C ALA A 323 8.68 -12.37 26.65
N GLN A 324 9.02 -11.52 25.67
CA GLN A 324 8.05 -10.69 24.97
C GLN A 324 7.13 -11.54 24.07
N ILE A 325 7.69 -12.54 23.38
CA ILE A 325 6.91 -13.46 22.54
C ILE A 325 5.93 -14.28 23.40
N ARG A 326 6.39 -14.85 24.52
CA ARG A 326 5.52 -15.58 25.46
C ARG A 326 4.38 -14.72 25.98
N LYS A 327 4.67 -13.50 26.42
CA LYS A 327 3.65 -12.55 26.87
C LYS A 327 2.65 -12.19 25.76
N ALA A 328 3.13 -12.03 24.52
CA ALA A 328 2.24 -11.77 23.39
C ALA A 328 1.32 -12.97 23.13
N VAL A 329 1.84 -14.20 23.16
CA VAL A 329 1.01 -15.41 23.02
C VAL A 329 -0.04 -15.50 24.13
N GLU A 330 0.31 -15.22 25.38
CA GLU A 330 -0.68 -15.14 26.47
C GLU A 330 -1.75 -14.08 26.18
N GLY A 331 -1.35 -12.91 25.68
CA GLY A 331 -2.25 -11.82 25.30
C GLY A 331 -3.26 -12.18 24.20
N ILE A 332 -2.96 -13.16 23.33
CA ILE A 332 -3.90 -13.63 22.30
C ILE A 332 -5.19 -14.20 22.92
N ALA A 333 -5.19 -14.66 24.18
CA ALA A 333 -6.42 -15.12 24.83
C ALA A 333 -7.53 -14.06 24.88
N ASP A 334 -7.17 -12.77 24.86
CA ASP A 334 -8.09 -11.62 24.84
C ASP A 334 -7.70 -10.62 23.75
N LEU A 335 -7.87 -11.05 22.49
CA LEU A 335 -7.57 -10.24 21.31
C LEU A 335 -8.27 -8.88 21.31
N THR A 336 -9.48 -8.78 21.87
CA THR A 336 -10.24 -7.53 21.91
C THR A 336 -9.55 -6.41 22.68
N ASN A 337 -8.76 -6.76 23.70
CA ASN A 337 -8.05 -5.80 24.54
C ASN A 337 -6.53 -5.77 24.27
N HIS A 338 -5.99 -6.76 23.55
CA HIS A 338 -4.55 -6.95 23.35
C HIS A 338 -4.16 -7.12 21.87
N TYR A 339 -4.76 -6.35 20.96
CA TYR A 339 -4.47 -6.42 19.53
C TYR A 339 -2.99 -6.23 19.17
N GLU A 340 -2.21 -5.51 20.00
CA GLU A 340 -0.76 -5.36 19.81
C GLU A 340 0.02 -6.67 19.90
N ALA A 341 -0.50 -7.68 20.61
CA ALA A 341 0.14 -8.99 20.72
C ALA A 341 0.28 -9.68 19.35
N VAL A 342 -0.67 -9.43 18.44
CA VAL A 342 -0.66 -9.99 17.08
C VAL A 342 0.61 -9.58 16.33
N ALA A 343 1.03 -8.31 16.45
CA ALA A 343 2.22 -7.83 15.74
C ALA A 343 3.51 -8.48 16.23
N VAL A 344 3.60 -8.83 17.52
CA VAL A 344 4.75 -9.54 18.10
C VAL A 344 4.77 -11.00 17.62
N VAL A 345 3.60 -11.67 17.64
CA VAL A 345 3.46 -13.05 17.17
C VAL A 345 3.82 -13.16 15.69
N LEU A 346 3.33 -12.25 14.85
CA LEU A 346 3.59 -12.26 13.41
C LEU A 346 5.01 -11.83 13.03
N ALA A 347 5.69 -11.08 13.91
CA ALA A 347 7.09 -10.71 13.72
C ALA A 347 8.06 -11.90 13.91
N GLU A 348 7.66 -12.89 14.72
CA GLU A 348 8.51 -14.04 15.08
C GLU A 348 7.74 -15.38 14.92
N PRO A 349 7.18 -15.66 13.73
CA PRO A 349 6.16 -16.70 13.57
C PRO A 349 6.69 -18.10 13.90
N GLN A 350 7.96 -18.40 13.58
CA GLN A 350 8.57 -19.70 13.89
C GLN A 350 8.68 -19.95 15.40
N ARG A 351 8.96 -18.91 16.18
CA ARG A 351 9.11 -18.99 17.64
C ARG A 351 7.76 -18.92 18.37
N ALA A 352 6.82 -18.16 17.83
CA ALA A 352 5.48 -18.01 18.40
C ALA A 352 4.58 -19.23 18.15
N MET A 353 4.72 -19.92 17.01
CA MET A 353 3.86 -21.05 16.62
C MET A 353 3.73 -22.15 17.69
N PRO A 354 4.82 -22.78 18.20
CA PRO A 354 4.69 -23.85 19.18
C PRO A 354 4.02 -23.38 20.49
N LEU A 355 4.24 -22.11 20.87
CA LEU A 355 3.63 -21.51 22.06
C LEU A 355 2.12 -21.31 21.86
N LEU A 356 1.70 -20.83 20.68
CA LEU A 356 0.28 -20.69 20.33
C LEU A 356 -0.44 -22.03 20.34
N GLU A 357 0.17 -23.07 19.79
CA GLU A 357 -0.45 -24.39 19.79
C GLU A 357 -0.60 -24.96 21.20
N ALA A 358 0.42 -24.81 22.05
CA ALA A 358 0.34 -25.20 23.45
C ALA A 358 -0.76 -24.42 24.18
N ALA A 359 -0.83 -23.10 23.98
CA ALA A 359 -1.84 -22.25 24.58
C ALA A 359 -3.26 -22.63 24.13
N TYR A 360 -3.48 -22.92 22.85
CA TYR A 360 -4.77 -23.41 22.34
C TYR A 360 -5.21 -24.72 23.02
N ARG A 361 -4.28 -25.68 23.17
CA ARG A 361 -4.58 -26.99 23.80
C ARG A 361 -4.88 -26.88 25.30
N GLN A 362 -4.27 -25.89 25.96
CA GLN A 362 -4.45 -25.65 27.40
C GLN A 362 -5.63 -24.72 27.72
N ALA A 363 -6.12 -23.95 26.74
CA ALA A 363 -7.21 -23.01 26.93
C ALA A 363 -8.52 -23.73 27.30
N THR A 364 -9.07 -23.37 28.46
CA THR A 364 -10.36 -23.89 28.96
C THR A 364 -11.53 -22.98 28.63
N ALA A 365 -11.30 -21.66 28.54
CA ALA A 365 -12.32 -20.69 28.15
C ALA A 365 -12.57 -20.71 26.63
N GLU A 366 -13.84 -20.79 26.22
CA GLU A 366 -14.22 -20.86 24.79
C GLU A 366 -13.76 -19.63 24.00
N THR A 367 -13.84 -18.44 24.60
CA THR A 367 -13.40 -17.18 23.98
C THR A 367 -11.90 -17.17 23.72
N ALA A 368 -11.09 -17.60 24.68
CA ALA A 368 -9.65 -17.72 24.52
C ALA A 368 -9.30 -18.78 23.46
N LYS A 369 -9.95 -19.94 23.51
CA LYS A 369 -9.76 -21.02 22.54
C LYS A 369 -10.07 -20.58 21.12
N LEU A 370 -11.14 -19.79 20.93
CA LEU A 370 -11.50 -19.21 19.64
C LEU A 370 -10.47 -18.18 19.15
N SER A 371 -9.96 -17.31 20.03
CA SER A 371 -8.92 -16.33 19.67
C SER A 371 -7.62 -17.01 19.22
N TYR A 372 -7.18 -18.06 19.92
CA TYR A 372 -6.03 -18.85 19.50
C TYR A 372 -6.27 -19.56 18.18
N ALA A 373 -7.43 -20.21 18.00
CA ALA A 373 -7.78 -20.87 16.74
C ALA A 373 -7.77 -19.89 15.56
N LEU A 374 -8.30 -18.67 15.76
CA LEU A 374 -8.28 -17.62 14.75
C LEU A 374 -6.85 -17.27 14.32
N VAL A 375 -5.95 -16.98 15.28
CA VAL A 375 -4.56 -16.61 14.97
C VAL A 375 -3.82 -17.77 14.31
N LEU A 376 -3.97 -18.98 14.82
CA LEU A 376 -3.40 -20.21 14.23
C LEU A 376 -3.88 -20.40 12.79
N GLY A 377 -5.19 -20.28 12.53
CA GLY A 377 -5.76 -20.43 11.20
C GLY A 377 -5.28 -19.36 10.22
N ILE A 378 -5.20 -18.09 10.65
CA ILE A 378 -4.64 -17.00 9.81
C ILE A 378 -3.15 -17.26 9.47
N MET A 379 -2.41 -17.87 10.39
CA MET A 379 -1.02 -18.30 10.17
C MET A 379 -0.90 -19.63 9.40
N GLY A 380 -2.03 -20.20 8.94
CA GLY A 380 -2.07 -21.42 8.12
C GLY A 380 -1.96 -22.73 8.88
N ASN A 381 -2.18 -22.72 10.20
CA ASN A 381 -2.15 -23.92 11.03
C ASN A 381 -3.57 -24.55 11.11
N PRO A 382 -3.72 -25.87 10.87
CA PRO A 382 -5.02 -26.56 10.94
C PRO A 382 -5.56 -26.70 12.38
N LEU A 383 -4.71 -26.57 13.40
CA LEU A 383 -5.12 -26.67 14.79
C LEU A 383 -6.13 -25.58 15.14
N GLY A 384 -7.29 -25.99 15.65
CA GLY A 384 -8.42 -25.08 15.91
C GLY A 384 -9.46 -25.03 14.80
N GLY A 385 -9.28 -25.78 13.71
CA GLY A 385 -10.24 -25.90 12.61
C GLY A 385 -11.67 -26.20 13.09
N GLU A 386 -11.86 -27.23 13.92
CA GLU A 386 -13.19 -27.57 14.47
C GLU A 386 -13.83 -26.42 15.26
N THR A 387 -13.03 -25.69 16.04
CA THR A 387 -13.49 -24.52 16.80
C THR A 387 -13.98 -23.42 15.87
N LEU A 388 -13.24 -23.16 14.79
CA LEU A 388 -13.61 -22.17 13.78
C LEU A 388 -14.83 -22.61 12.96
N ILE A 389 -14.91 -23.89 12.57
CA ILE A 389 -16.06 -24.46 11.85
C ILE A 389 -17.34 -24.29 12.68
N ALA A 390 -17.30 -24.70 13.95
CA ALA A 390 -18.42 -24.55 14.87
C ALA A 390 -18.83 -23.06 15.00
N LYS A 391 -17.85 -22.16 15.12
CA LYS A 391 -18.13 -20.72 15.21
C LYS A 391 -18.79 -20.17 13.94
N VAL A 392 -18.30 -20.52 12.75
CA VAL A 392 -18.87 -20.07 11.48
C VAL A 392 -20.27 -20.62 11.27
N ALA A 393 -20.49 -21.90 11.55
CA ALA A 393 -21.79 -22.56 11.41
C ALA A 393 -22.85 -21.97 12.35
N ALA A 394 -22.46 -21.57 13.56
CA ALA A 394 -23.37 -20.98 14.55
C ALA A 394 -23.62 -19.47 14.37
N SER A 395 -22.88 -18.79 13.50
CA SER A 395 -23.01 -17.34 13.29
C SER A 395 -23.94 -17.07 12.11
N GLU A 396 -24.64 -15.94 12.11
CA GLU A 396 -25.21 -15.33 10.88
C GLU A 396 -24.15 -14.46 10.18
N TRP A 397 -24.48 -13.81 9.06
CA TRP A 397 -23.64 -12.70 8.57
C TRP A 397 -23.76 -11.52 9.53
N ASP A 398 -22.63 -10.97 9.95
CA ASP A 398 -22.59 -9.70 10.70
C ASP A 398 -22.64 -8.51 9.72
N ALA A 399 -22.39 -7.28 10.19
CA ALA A 399 -22.53 -6.09 9.34
C ALA A 399 -21.52 -6.03 8.17
N GLY A 400 -20.44 -6.82 8.22
CA GLY A 400 -19.36 -6.74 7.25
C GLY A 400 -18.65 -5.39 7.25
N TRP A 401 -17.87 -5.17 6.20
CA TRP A 401 -17.23 -3.91 5.88
C TRP A 401 -17.49 -3.54 4.43
N GLN A 402 -17.99 -2.33 4.22
CA GLN A 402 -18.16 -1.75 2.89
C GLN A 402 -16.88 -1.05 2.48
N PHE A 403 -16.52 -1.16 1.20
CA PHE A 403 -15.34 -0.49 0.67
C PHE A 403 -15.38 1.00 1.01
N LYS A 404 -14.26 1.50 1.50
CA LYS A 404 -14.05 2.91 1.77
C LYS A 404 -12.70 3.33 1.21
N GLY A 405 -12.72 4.36 0.37
CA GLY A 405 -11.56 5.11 -0.05
C GLY A 405 -11.05 5.93 1.12
N MET A 406 -11.45 7.19 1.24
CA MET A 406 -10.93 8.07 2.30
C MET A 406 -11.40 7.68 3.70
N SER A 407 -10.57 7.96 4.73
CA SER A 407 -10.94 7.75 6.14
C SER A 407 -11.19 6.28 6.47
N GLN A 408 -10.43 5.37 5.84
CA GLN A 408 -10.45 3.95 6.18
C GLN A 408 -9.47 3.72 7.33
N PHE A 409 -10.02 3.33 8.49
CA PHE A 409 -9.27 3.07 9.71
C PHE A 409 -9.64 1.69 10.26
N GLY A 410 -8.67 0.99 10.84
CA GLY A 410 -8.90 -0.32 11.43
C GLY A 410 -9.13 -1.42 10.39
N ARG A 411 -9.86 -2.47 10.80
CA ARG A 411 -10.07 -3.66 9.96
C ARG A 411 -10.95 -3.35 8.75
N SER A 412 -10.62 -4.01 7.65
CA SER A 412 -11.40 -4.01 6.39
C SER A 412 -12.18 -5.32 6.19
N VAL A 413 -12.44 -6.01 7.31
CA VAL A 413 -13.12 -7.30 7.43
C VAL A 413 -13.90 -7.31 8.75
N SER A 414 -14.99 -8.05 8.80
CA SER A 414 -15.72 -8.32 10.05
C SER A 414 -15.17 -9.53 10.81
N TRP A 415 -15.80 -9.88 11.92
CA TRP A 415 -15.40 -11.08 12.67
C TRP A 415 -15.77 -12.36 11.92
N VAL A 416 -16.96 -12.42 11.31
CA VAL A 416 -17.36 -13.59 10.51
C VAL A 416 -16.45 -13.76 9.29
N ASP A 417 -16.08 -12.65 8.63
CA ASP A 417 -15.09 -12.65 7.55
C ASP A 417 -13.75 -13.24 8.00
N LEU A 418 -13.27 -12.82 9.18
CA LEU A 418 -12.01 -13.29 9.74
C LEU A 418 -12.01 -14.79 10.01
N TYR A 419 -13.09 -15.33 10.59
CA TYR A 419 -13.19 -16.77 10.82
C TYR A 419 -13.17 -17.56 9.50
N LEU A 420 -13.82 -17.06 8.45
CA LEU A 420 -13.77 -17.66 7.12
C LEU A 420 -12.36 -17.62 6.53
N LEU A 421 -11.69 -16.47 6.60
CA LEU A 421 -10.31 -16.34 6.11
C LEU A 421 -9.36 -17.29 6.84
N ALA A 422 -9.52 -17.44 8.16
CA ALA A 422 -8.74 -18.37 8.96
C ALA A 422 -8.99 -19.83 8.58
N LEU A 423 -10.25 -20.23 8.32
CA LEU A 423 -10.59 -21.57 7.84
C LEU A 423 -10.00 -21.86 6.45
N GLY A 424 -10.11 -20.92 5.52
CA GLY A 424 -9.53 -21.08 4.19
C GLY A 424 -8.01 -21.26 4.25
N ARG A 425 -7.32 -20.46 5.08
CA ARG A 425 -5.87 -20.52 5.25
C ARG A 425 -5.41 -21.77 6.01
N SER A 426 -6.20 -22.29 6.94
CA SER A 426 -5.90 -23.52 7.68
C SER A 426 -6.03 -24.79 6.84
N ARG A 427 -6.72 -24.71 5.69
CA ARG A 427 -6.92 -25.80 4.71
C ARG A 427 -7.65 -27.03 5.24
N VAL A 428 -8.43 -26.85 6.31
CA VAL A 428 -9.28 -27.91 6.90
C VAL A 428 -10.47 -28.16 5.97
N GLN A 429 -10.48 -29.31 5.29
CA GLN A 429 -11.47 -29.61 4.23
C GLN A 429 -12.90 -29.72 4.76
N GLU A 430 -13.05 -30.14 6.01
CA GLU A 430 -14.32 -30.22 6.73
C GLU A 430 -15.02 -28.85 6.84
N ALA A 431 -14.29 -27.75 6.69
CA ALA A 431 -14.83 -26.40 6.68
C ALA A 431 -15.70 -26.09 5.44
N PHE A 432 -15.58 -26.88 4.37
CA PHE A 432 -16.27 -26.64 3.11
C PHE A 432 -17.77 -26.42 3.29
N THR A 433 -18.43 -27.29 4.08
CA THR A 433 -19.88 -27.22 4.30
C THR A 433 -20.30 -25.91 4.95
N ALA A 434 -19.57 -25.47 5.99
CA ALA A 434 -19.87 -24.22 6.69
C ALA A 434 -19.60 -22.99 5.79
N MET A 435 -18.50 -23.01 5.03
CA MET A 435 -18.15 -21.94 4.09
C MET A 435 -19.14 -21.85 2.92
N LYS A 436 -19.61 -22.99 2.41
CA LYS A 436 -20.63 -23.07 1.37
C LYS A 436 -21.94 -22.41 1.80
N ALA A 437 -22.43 -22.73 3.00
CA ALA A 437 -23.64 -22.11 3.54
C ALA A 437 -23.52 -20.57 3.58
N LYS A 438 -22.35 -20.04 3.97
CA LYS A 438 -22.08 -18.60 3.96
C LYS A 438 -22.12 -17.98 2.57
N ALA A 439 -21.54 -18.64 1.59
CA ALA A 439 -21.56 -18.18 0.20
C ALA A 439 -22.98 -18.19 -0.40
N GLU A 440 -23.76 -19.24 -0.13
CA GLU A 440 -25.14 -19.35 -0.60
C GLU A 440 -26.05 -18.26 -0.01
N ALA A 441 -25.76 -17.79 1.21
CA ALA A 441 -26.48 -16.71 1.88
C ALA A 441 -26.15 -15.30 1.35
N LEU A 442 -25.13 -15.13 0.51
CA LEU A 442 -24.79 -13.82 -0.05
C LEU A 442 -25.92 -13.30 -0.95
N THR A 443 -26.11 -11.98 -0.94
CA THR A 443 -27.05 -11.25 -1.81
C THR A 443 -26.43 -9.95 -2.30
N GLU A 444 -27.08 -9.22 -3.20
CA GLU A 444 -26.61 -7.91 -3.65
C GLU A 444 -26.35 -6.93 -2.49
N ALA A 445 -27.14 -7.03 -1.42
CA ALA A 445 -27.04 -6.17 -0.23
C ALA A 445 -25.90 -6.55 0.73
N SER A 446 -25.30 -7.72 0.56
CA SER A 446 -24.18 -8.17 1.40
C SER A 446 -22.96 -7.24 1.26
N ALA A 447 -22.22 -7.07 2.35
CA ALA A 447 -21.04 -6.20 2.38
C ALA A 447 -19.93 -6.68 1.43
N PHE A 448 -19.16 -5.73 0.89
CA PHE A 448 -17.98 -6.03 0.08
C PHE A 448 -17.06 -7.08 0.73
N SER A 449 -16.77 -6.92 2.02
CA SER A 449 -15.86 -7.81 2.74
C SER A 449 -16.33 -9.26 2.79
N HIS A 450 -17.63 -9.54 2.80
CA HIS A 450 -18.17 -10.90 2.79
C HIS A 450 -17.87 -11.63 1.48
N PHE A 451 -18.03 -10.96 0.34
CA PHE A 451 -17.64 -11.52 -0.96
C PHE A 451 -16.14 -11.78 -1.02
N ARG A 452 -15.35 -10.81 -0.56
CA ARG A 452 -13.88 -10.93 -0.48
C ARG A 452 -13.48 -12.13 0.39
N ALA A 453 -14.04 -12.25 1.59
CA ALA A 453 -13.72 -13.31 2.54
C ALA A 453 -14.09 -14.69 2.00
N VAL A 454 -15.28 -14.84 1.42
CA VAL A 454 -15.72 -16.08 0.77
C VAL A 454 -14.79 -16.48 -0.37
N ALA A 455 -14.50 -15.55 -1.28
CA ALA A 455 -13.62 -15.81 -2.43
C ALA A 455 -12.21 -16.24 -1.98
N MET A 456 -11.59 -15.46 -1.09
CA MET A 456 -10.26 -15.77 -0.56
C MET A 456 -10.22 -17.08 0.22
N ALA A 457 -11.24 -17.34 1.05
CA ALA A 457 -11.27 -18.53 1.87
C ALA A 457 -11.37 -19.80 1.01
N PHE A 458 -12.26 -19.83 0.01
CA PHE A 458 -12.34 -20.97 -0.90
C PHE A 458 -11.08 -21.14 -1.74
N GLU A 459 -10.51 -20.05 -2.25
CA GLU A 459 -9.28 -20.09 -3.02
C GLU A 459 -8.11 -20.69 -2.20
N LYS A 460 -8.02 -20.36 -0.91
CA LYS A 460 -7.00 -20.92 -0.02
C LYS A 460 -7.30 -22.36 0.43
N LEU A 461 -8.57 -22.72 0.60
CA LEU A 461 -9.01 -24.08 0.90
C LEU A 461 -8.64 -25.04 -0.24
N GLY A 462 -8.81 -24.58 -1.48
CA GLY A 462 -8.36 -25.28 -2.69
C GLY A 462 -9.26 -26.43 -3.16
N ASP A 463 -10.48 -26.56 -2.63
CA ASP A 463 -11.42 -27.61 -3.04
C ASP A 463 -12.13 -27.23 -4.36
N PRO A 464 -11.96 -27.99 -5.46
CA PRO A 464 -12.61 -27.71 -6.75
C PRO A 464 -14.14 -27.67 -6.70
N ALA A 465 -14.78 -28.32 -5.72
CA ALA A 465 -16.23 -28.25 -5.54
C ALA A 465 -16.73 -26.82 -5.27
N ALA A 466 -15.86 -25.93 -4.78
CA ALA A 466 -16.17 -24.52 -4.56
C ALA A 466 -16.39 -23.74 -5.86
N ALA A 467 -15.90 -24.22 -7.01
CA ALA A 467 -16.13 -23.56 -8.29
C ALA A 467 -17.64 -23.46 -8.61
N ARG A 468 -18.41 -24.52 -8.37
CA ARG A 468 -19.86 -24.49 -8.58
C ARG A 468 -20.56 -23.51 -7.62
N VAL A 469 -20.08 -23.40 -6.39
CA VAL A 469 -20.62 -22.47 -5.38
C VAL A 469 -20.38 -21.02 -5.80
N LEU A 470 -19.14 -20.67 -6.19
CA LEU A 470 -18.77 -19.32 -6.61
C LEU A 470 -19.44 -18.93 -7.94
N ALA A 471 -19.61 -19.87 -8.87
CA ALA A 471 -20.40 -19.65 -10.08
C ALA A 471 -21.85 -19.27 -9.75
N ALA A 472 -22.49 -19.96 -8.80
CA ALA A 472 -23.83 -19.62 -8.34
C ALA A 472 -23.87 -18.25 -7.63
N VAL A 473 -22.80 -17.84 -6.95
CA VAL A 473 -22.68 -16.49 -6.38
C VAL A 473 -22.67 -15.42 -7.48
N LEU A 474 -21.94 -15.63 -8.59
CA LEU A 474 -21.93 -14.70 -9.73
C LEU A 474 -23.29 -14.58 -10.44
N ASP A 475 -24.09 -15.65 -10.44
CA ASP A 475 -25.41 -15.66 -11.06
C ASP A 475 -26.47 -14.92 -10.23
N LYS A 476 -26.18 -14.56 -8.99
CA LYS A 476 -27.11 -13.80 -8.15
C LYS A 476 -27.34 -12.40 -8.74
N PRO A 477 -28.57 -11.84 -8.62
CA PRO A 477 -28.88 -10.50 -9.11
C PRO A 477 -27.92 -9.44 -8.58
N GLY A 478 -27.51 -8.52 -9.44
CA GLY A 478 -26.68 -7.36 -9.10
C GLY A 478 -25.20 -7.65 -8.83
N ILE A 479 -24.74 -8.90 -8.90
CA ILE A 479 -23.33 -9.24 -8.62
C ILE A 479 -22.43 -8.98 -9.82
N ARG A 480 -22.82 -9.41 -11.02
CA ARG A 480 -22.01 -9.31 -12.23
C ARG A 480 -22.34 -8.08 -13.10
N GLY A 481 -21.43 -7.76 -14.03
CA GLY A 481 -21.64 -6.76 -15.08
C GLY A 481 -21.13 -5.36 -14.75
N ASN A 482 -20.08 -5.24 -13.92
CA ASN A 482 -19.53 -3.95 -13.49
C ASN A 482 -18.26 -3.54 -14.28
N ALA A 483 -17.81 -4.36 -15.23
CA ALA A 483 -16.75 -4.01 -16.16
C ALA A 483 -17.22 -2.90 -17.13
N PHE A 484 -16.30 -2.03 -17.51
CA PHE A 484 -16.56 -0.97 -18.49
C PHE A 484 -16.13 -1.41 -19.88
N THR A 485 -16.85 -0.95 -20.89
CA THR A 485 -16.46 -1.06 -22.30
C THR A 485 -16.10 0.32 -22.81
N ILE A 486 -14.95 0.44 -23.48
CA ILE A 486 -14.56 1.71 -24.10
C ILE A 486 -15.54 2.08 -25.22
N GLY A 487 -15.98 3.33 -25.23
CA GLY A 487 -16.96 3.83 -26.18
C GLY A 487 -16.77 5.33 -26.44
N PRO A 488 -17.62 5.94 -27.29
CA PRO A 488 -17.51 7.36 -27.62
C PRO A 488 -17.80 8.28 -26.43
N THR A 489 -18.54 7.79 -25.44
CA THR A 489 -18.84 8.50 -24.18
C THR A 489 -18.01 7.90 -23.05
N ILE A 490 -17.39 8.76 -22.24
CA ILE A 490 -16.57 8.34 -21.11
C ILE A 490 -17.46 8.24 -19.87
N PRO A 491 -17.47 7.09 -19.16
CA PRO A 491 -18.27 6.93 -17.96
C PRO A 491 -17.86 7.94 -16.88
N GLU A 492 -18.78 8.81 -16.47
CA GLU A 492 -18.51 9.80 -15.44
C GLU A 492 -18.37 9.18 -14.05
N ILE A 493 -17.80 9.94 -13.13
CA ILE A 493 -17.78 9.70 -11.69
C ILE A 493 -18.83 10.63 -11.11
N PRO A 494 -20.00 10.14 -10.67
CA PRO A 494 -21.10 11.00 -10.25
C PRO A 494 -20.67 12.06 -9.23
N GLY A 495 -20.81 13.33 -9.60
CA GLY A 495 -20.45 14.48 -8.78
C GLY A 495 -18.97 14.62 -8.43
N HIS A 496 -18.07 13.91 -9.13
CA HIS A 496 -16.65 13.81 -8.79
C HIS A 496 -16.44 13.44 -7.31
N ALA A 497 -17.30 12.56 -6.78
CA ALA A 497 -17.43 12.30 -5.35
C ALA A 497 -16.86 10.95 -4.92
N ASP A 498 -16.09 10.96 -3.83
CA ASP A 498 -15.50 9.77 -3.21
C ASP A 498 -16.52 8.67 -2.92
N LYS A 499 -17.64 9.01 -2.25
CA LYS A 499 -18.70 8.05 -1.93
C LYS A 499 -19.31 7.36 -3.15
N ALA A 500 -19.45 8.09 -4.27
CA ALA A 500 -19.98 7.50 -5.50
C ALA A 500 -18.96 6.51 -6.11
N SER A 501 -17.68 6.89 -6.10
CA SER A 501 -16.58 6.02 -6.54
C SER A 501 -16.42 4.78 -5.64
N ASP A 502 -16.63 4.90 -4.33
CA ASP A 502 -16.60 3.76 -3.39
C ASP A 502 -17.62 2.68 -3.73
N VAL A 503 -18.83 3.08 -4.14
CA VAL A 503 -19.86 2.12 -4.59
C VAL A 503 -19.43 1.40 -5.86
N GLU A 504 -18.89 2.13 -6.85
CA GLU A 504 -18.35 1.52 -8.07
C GLU A 504 -17.20 0.55 -7.77
N ARG A 505 -16.22 1.00 -6.96
CA ARG A 505 -15.08 0.18 -6.53
C ARG A 505 -15.54 -1.08 -5.81
N ALA A 506 -16.46 -0.97 -4.84
CA ALA A 506 -17.00 -2.11 -4.11
C ALA A 506 -17.61 -3.16 -5.05
N LYS A 507 -18.42 -2.71 -6.02
CA LYS A 507 -19.06 -3.58 -7.01
C LYS A 507 -18.05 -4.29 -7.92
N CYS A 508 -17.05 -3.56 -8.41
CA CYS A 508 -16.01 -4.16 -9.26
C CYS A 508 -15.14 -5.14 -8.49
N LEU A 509 -14.68 -4.75 -7.29
CA LEU A 509 -13.80 -5.57 -6.47
C LEU A 509 -14.48 -6.87 -6.02
N ARG A 510 -15.77 -6.84 -5.63
CA ARG A 510 -16.48 -8.08 -5.24
C ARG A 510 -16.65 -9.03 -6.43
N GLU A 511 -16.97 -8.51 -7.60
CA GLU A 511 -17.16 -9.31 -8.82
C GLU A 511 -15.84 -9.99 -9.22
N ILE A 512 -14.76 -9.21 -9.28
CA ILE A 512 -13.43 -9.72 -9.64
C ILE A 512 -12.92 -10.73 -8.62
N ALA A 513 -13.11 -10.49 -7.32
CA ALA A 513 -12.66 -11.43 -6.28
C ALA A 513 -13.30 -12.81 -6.45
N VAL A 514 -14.63 -12.85 -6.66
CA VAL A 514 -15.37 -14.11 -6.88
C VAL A 514 -14.95 -14.76 -8.21
N ALA A 515 -14.84 -13.99 -9.29
CA ALA A 515 -14.45 -14.51 -10.60
C ALA A 515 -13.03 -15.09 -10.60
N ARG A 516 -12.07 -14.42 -9.96
CA ARG A 516 -10.70 -14.91 -9.79
C ARG A 516 -10.66 -16.23 -9.03
N ALA A 517 -11.31 -16.29 -7.86
CA ALA A 517 -11.35 -17.51 -7.07
C ALA A 517 -11.99 -18.65 -7.87
N LEU A 518 -13.08 -18.37 -8.59
CA LEU A 518 -13.73 -19.33 -9.49
C LEU A 518 -12.77 -19.87 -10.56
N VAL A 519 -12.02 -19.00 -11.24
CA VAL A 519 -11.05 -19.45 -12.26
C VAL A 519 -9.96 -20.34 -11.65
N ARG A 520 -9.42 -19.95 -10.49
CA ARG A 520 -8.37 -20.72 -9.80
C ARG A 520 -8.85 -22.07 -9.24
N LEU A 521 -10.17 -22.27 -9.14
CA LEU A 521 -10.78 -23.50 -8.64
C LEU A 521 -11.37 -24.40 -9.75
N GLY A 522 -11.15 -24.04 -11.02
CA GLY A 522 -11.54 -24.86 -12.17
C GLY A 522 -12.61 -24.24 -13.10
N ASP A 523 -13.05 -23.02 -12.81
CA ASP A 523 -13.90 -22.19 -13.69
C ASP A 523 -15.19 -22.87 -14.19
N TRP A 524 -16.09 -23.20 -13.27
CA TRP A 524 -17.36 -23.87 -13.59
C TRP A 524 -18.15 -23.11 -14.69
N GLU A 525 -18.46 -23.81 -15.78
CA GLU A 525 -19.15 -23.29 -16.98
C GLU A 525 -18.46 -22.08 -17.66
N GLY A 526 -17.17 -21.84 -17.40
CA GLY A 526 -16.43 -20.73 -18.02
C GLY A 526 -16.79 -19.34 -17.50
N LYS A 527 -17.60 -19.25 -16.43
CA LYS A 527 -18.19 -17.98 -15.97
C LYS A 527 -17.17 -17.00 -15.40
N GLY A 528 -16.19 -17.51 -14.66
CA GLY A 528 -15.13 -16.69 -14.08
C GLY A 528 -14.26 -16.09 -15.17
N LYS A 529 -13.84 -16.89 -16.16
CA LYS A 529 -13.07 -16.38 -17.32
C LYS A 529 -13.85 -15.35 -18.11
N ALA A 530 -15.16 -15.54 -18.32
CA ALA A 530 -15.98 -14.56 -19.03
C ALA A 530 -15.99 -13.19 -18.33
N VAL A 531 -16.14 -13.17 -17.00
CA VAL A 531 -16.07 -11.92 -16.20
C VAL A 531 -14.67 -11.30 -16.28
N LEU A 532 -13.62 -12.09 -16.08
CA LEU A 532 -12.26 -11.58 -16.15
C LEU A 532 -11.88 -11.09 -17.55
N GLN A 533 -12.39 -11.72 -18.62
CA GLN A 533 -12.16 -11.24 -19.98
C GLN A 533 -12.80 -9.87 -20.19
N ALA A 534 -14.02 -9.65 -19.69
CA ALA A 534 -14.65 -8.33 -19.72
C ALA A 534 -13.81 -7.27 -18.98
N TYR A 535 -13.20 -7.64 -17.85
CA TYR A 535 -12.28 -6.75 -17.14
C TYR A 535 -10.93 -6.57 -17.83
N ALA A 536 -10.42 -7.58 -18.53
CA ALA A 536 -9.17 -7.46 -19.30
C ALA A 536 -9.26 -6.38 -20.38
N ASP A 537 -10.46 -6.15 -20.92
CA ASP A 537 -10.76 -5.12 -21.91
C ASP A 537 -11.26 -3.79 -21.27
N ASP A 538 -11.30 -3.72 -19.93
CA ASP A 538 -11.72 -2.53 -19.19
C ASP A 538 -10.69 -1.39 -19.36
N PRO A 539 -11.14 -0.14 -19.60
CA PRO A 539 -10.22 0.99 -19.70
C PRO A 539 -9.55 1.38 -18.38
N ARG A 540 -10.05 0.90 -17.23
CA ARG A 540 -9.46 1.13 -15.91
C ARG A 540 -8.33 0.11 -15.70
N GLY A 541 -7.10 0.59 -15.84
CA GLY A 541 -5.88 -0.23 -15.92
C GLY A 541 -5.65 -1.14 -14.71
N VAL A 542 -6.00 -0.71 -13.51
CA VAL A 542 -5.90 -1.54 -12.30
C VAL A 542 -6.72 -2.83 -12.39
N TYR A 543 -7.97 -2.74 -12.84
CA TYR A 543 -8.83 -3.92 -12.99
C TYR A 543 -8.37 -4.78 -14.16
N ALA A 544 -8.03 -4.14 -15.28
CA ALA A 544 -7.56 -4.84 -16.48
C ALA A 544 -6.25 -5.59 -16.26
N ARG A 545 -5.28 -4.98 -15.57
CA ARG A 545 -4.01 -5.63 -15.22
C ARG A 545 -4.25 -6.87 -14.37
N HIS A 546 -5.05 -6.76 -13.31
CA HIS A 546 -5.31 -7.90 -12.44
C HIS A 546 -6.02 -9.03 -13.19
N ALA A 547 -7.05 -8.70 -13.97
CA ALA A 547 -7.76 -9.70 -14.76
C ALA A 547 -6.85 -10.40 -15.79
N LYS A 548 -6.01 -9.65 -16.51
CA LYS A 548 -4.99 -10.20 -17.42
C LYS A 548 -3.99 -11.11 -16.70
N ALA A 549 -3.53 -10.70 -15.51
CA ALA A 549 -2.60 -11.50 -14.73
C ALA A 549 -3.22 -12.85 -14.34
N VAL A 550 -4.45 -12.85 -13.82
CA VAL A 550 -5.18 -14.07 -13.45
C VAL A 550 -5.45 -14.96 -14.66
N LEU A 551 -5.85 -14.40 -15.80
CA LEU A 551 -6.08 -15.15 -17.04
C LEU A 551 -4.80 -15.76 -17.63
N ALA A 552 -3.64 -15.15 -17.40
CA ALA A 552 -2.35 -15.62 -17.87
C ALA A 552 -1.73 -16.72 -16.99
N GLU A 553 -2.26 -16.96 -15.79
CA GLU A 553 -1.78 -18.02 -14.89
C GLU A 553 -1.91 -19.39 -15.57
N LYS A 554 -0.77 -20.00 -15.87
CA LYS A 554 -0.69 -21.42 -16.26
C LYS A 554 -0.77 -22.25 -14.99
N ARG A 555 -1.98 -22.48 -14.47
CA ARG A 555 -2.20 -23.48 -13.42
C ARG A 555 -2.62 -24.81 -14.03
N PRO A 556 -2.12 -25.93 -13.47
CA PRO A 556 -2.39 -27.28 -13.96
C PRO A 556 -3.88 -27.65 -13.89
#